data_AF-A0A0N5AQC9-F1
#
_entry.id   AF-A0A0N5AQC9-F1
#
_cell.length_a   1.000
_cell.length_b   1.000
_cell.length_c   1.000
_cell.angle_alpha   90.00
_cell.angle_beta   90.00
_cell.angle_gamma   90.00
#
_symmetry.space_group_name_H-M   'P 1'
#
loop_
_entity.id
_entity.type
_entity.pdbx_description
1 polymer ?
#
loop_
_entity_poly.entity_id
_entity_poly.type
_entity_poly.pdbx_seq_one_letter_code
_entity_poly.pdbx_strand_id
1 'polypeptide(L)'
;MLSDEEEQHFIDAVTRYKKMRARFVQRQELKGEFELLIKFDDATYPLFGLYQQAVVGDINVPKLDYTDPEELSYMWAWIKGNRKWHAWNKCKGLSKNEAKELYISEVDKLESELPFMIEDWKDEQDPRIPDQTASVPEEEQEQRRIITAKAKAARRSD
;
A
#
# COMPACT_ATOMS: atom_id res chain seq x y z
N MET A 1 9.32 29.28 8.44
CA MET A 1 8.36 29.08 7.34
C MET A 1 9.03 28.17 6.35
N LEU A 2 8.34 27.13 5.87
CA LEU A 2 8.80 26.37 4.70
C LEU A 2 8.94 27.35 3.53
N SER A 3 9.87 27.04 2.62
CA SER A 3 9.86 27.71 1.32
C SER A 3 8.60 27.31 0.56
N ASP A 4 8.10 28.21 -0.28
CA ASP A 4 6.95 27.93 -1.15
C ASP A 4 7.22 26.69 -2.05
N GLU A 5 8.49 26.41 -2.32
CA GLU A 5 8.96 25.26 -3.09
C GLU A 5 8.76 23.91 -2.36
N GLU A 6 9.10 23.82 -1.07
CA GLU A 6 8.90 22.59 -0.28
C GLU A 6 7.41 22.25 -0.10
N GLU A 7 6.58 23.27 0.05
CA GLU A 7 5.11 23.08 0.09
C GLU A 7 4.59 22.54 -1.25
N GLN A 8 5.09 23.09 -2.36
CA GLN A 8 4.70 22.65 -3.70
C GLN A 8 5.10 21.19 -3.95
N HIS A 9 6.31 20.77 -3.55
CA HIS A 9 6.73 19.37 -3.67
C HIS A 9 5.83 18.41 -2.89
N PHE A 10 5.38 18.79 -1.70
CA PHE A 10 4.44 17.99 -0.92
C PHE A 10 3.08 17.87 -1.64
N ILE A 11 2.55 18.97 -2.17
CA ILE A 11 1.29 18.99 -2.94
C ILE A 11 1.40 18.10 -4.19
N ASP A 12 2.53 18.15 -4.88
CA ASP A 12 2.80 17.34 -6.07
C ASP A 12 2.87 15.85 -5.72
N ALA A 13 3.52 15.49 -4.61
CA ALA A 13 3.53 14.12 -4.10
C ALA A 13 2.12 13.62 -3.74
N VAL A 14 1.31 14.44 -3.06
CA VAL A 14 -0.10 14.10 -2.77
C VAL A 14 -0.89 13.87 -4.07
N THR A 15 -0.63 14.69 -5.09
CA THR A 15 -1.28 14.56 -6.40
C THR A 15 -0.85 13.27 -7.12
N ARG A 16 0.44 12.92 -7.08
CA ARG A 16 0.95 11.65 -7.62
C ARG A 16 0.32 10.44 -6.92
N TYR A 17 0.28 10.45 -5.59
CA TYR A 17 -0.40 9.41 -4.81
C TYR A 17 -1.87 9.24 -5.20
N LYS A 18 -2.63 10.34 -5.31
CA LYS A 18 -4.04 10.31 -5.76
C LYS A 18 -4.18 9.71 -7.17
N LYS A 19 -3.28 10.05 -8.10
CA LYS A 19 -3.27 9.48 -9.45
C LYS A 19 -2.98 7.97 -9.43
N MET A 20 -2.02 7.51 -8.61
CA MET A 20 -1.75 6.08 -8.44
C MET A 20 -2.99 5.34 -7.93
N ARG A 21 -3.62 5.84 -6.87
CA ARG A 21 -4.84 5.22 -6.30
C ARG A 21 -6.01 5.21 -7.29
N ALA A 22 -6.21 6.27 -8.05
CA ALA A 22 -7.29 6.37 -9.03
C ALA A 22 -7.23 5.27 -10.11
N ARG A 23 -6.04 4.79 -10.46
CA ARG A 23 -5.86 3.67 -11.42
C ARG A 23 -6.48 2.37 -10.95
N PHE A 24 -6.64 2.17 -9.64
CA PHE A 24 -7.27 0.98 -9.07
C PHE A 24 -8.80 1.14 -8.95
N VAL A 25 -9.29 2.36 -8.72
CA VAL A 25 -10.73 2.65 -8.61
C VAL A 25 -11.45 2.51 -9.96
N GLN A 26 -10.76 2.84 -11.07
CA GLN A 26 -11.33 2.79 -12.43
C GLN A 26 -11.45 1.36 -13.00
N ARG A 27 -10.85 0.35 -12.35
CA ARG A 27 -10.77 -1.03 -12.82
C ARG A 27 -11.82 -1.94 -12.17
N GLN A 28 -13.09 -1.53 -12.23
CA GLN A 28 -14.19 -2.30 -11.63
C GLN A 28 -14.62 -3.54 -12.43
N GLU A 29 -13.68 -4.32 -13.01
CA GLU A 29 -14.01 -5.61 -13.62
C GLU A 29 -13.54 -6.77 -12.72
N LEU A 30 -14.51 -7.58 -12.26
CA LEU A 30 -14.35 -8.52 -11.15
C LEU A 30 -13.81 -9.89 -11.59
N LYS A 31 -12.49 -10.08 -11.44
CA LYS A 31 -11.85 -11.21 -10.71
C LYS A 31 -10.35 -10.91 -10.54
N GLY A 32 -9.83 -10.95 -9.31
CA GLY A 32 -8.41 -10.75 -8.99
C GLY A 32 -7.98 -9.29 -8.73
N GLU A 33 -8.54 -8.28 -9.40
CA GLU A 33 -8.09 -6.88 -9.25
C GLU A 33 -8.42 -6.26 -7.88
N PHE A 34 -9.41 -6.79 -7.16
CA PHE A 34 -9.72 -6.39 -5.79
C PHE A 34 -8.60 -6.76 -4.81
N GLU A 35 -7.91 -7.89 -5.02
CA GLU A 35 -6.77 -8.30 -4.20
C GLU A 35 -5.59 -7.34 -4.39
N LEU A 36 -5.36 -6.90 -5.63
CA LEU A 36 -4.35 -5.90 -5.93
C LEU A 36 -4.68 -4.54 -5.28
N LEU A 37 -5.95 -4.11 -5.30
CA LEU A 37 -6.39 -2.92 -4.57
C LEU A 37 -6.15 -3.04 -3.06
N ILE A 38 -6.47 -4.19 -2.46
CA ILE A 38 -6.20 -4.43 -1.04
C ILE A 38 -4.70 -4.34 -0.74
N LYS A 39 -3.85 -4.96 -1.56
CA LYS A 39 -2.38 -4.88 -1.42
C LYS A 39 -1.87 -3.45 -1.50
N PHE A 40 -2.41 -2.67 -2.45
CA PHE A 40 -2.08 -1.26 -2.58
C PHE A 40 -2.52 -0.44 -1.36
N ASP A 41 -3.76 -0.62 -0.89
CA ASP A 41 -4.27 0.06 0.31
C ASP A 41 -3.43 -0.31 1.56
N ASP A 42 -3.05 -1.58 1.71
CA ASP A 42 -2.20 -2.06 2.81
C ASP A 42 -0.80 -1.42 2.80
N ALA A 43 -0.21 -1.22 1.61
CA ALA A 43 1.07 -0.54 1.46
C ALA A 43 1.01 0.97 1.75
N THR A 44 -0.17 1.59 1.73
CA THR A 44 -0.34 3.05 1.79
C THR A 44 -0.78 3.58 3.15
N TYR A 45 -1.00 2.72 4.16
CA TYR A 45 -1.26 3.18 5.53
C TYR A 45 -0.16 4.10 6.10
N PRO A 46 1.14 3.84 5.92
CA PRO A 46 2.20 4.75 6.36
C PRO A 46 2.05 6.16 5.75
N LEU A 47 1.72 6.24 4.45
CA LEU A 47 1.45 7.51 3.77
C LEU A 47 0.27 8.26 4.39
N PHE A 48 -0.79 7.55 4.79
CA PHE A 48 -1.91 8.16 5.51
C PHE A 48 -1.43 8.79 6.83
N GLY A 49 -0.62 8.06 7.61
CA GLY A 49 -0.10 8.56 8.88
C GLY A 49 0.78 9.81 8.72
N LEU A 50 1.70 9.78 7.77
CA LEU A 50 2.58 10.90 7.43
C LEU A 50 1.78 12.12 6.93
N TYR A 51 0.77 11.91 6.09
CA TYR A 51 -0.11 12.98 5.62
C TYR A 51 -0.86 13.65 6.78
N GLN A 52 -1.44 12.88 7.70
CA GLN A 52 -2.11 13.43 8.87
C GLN A 52 -1.13 14.19 9.77
N GLN A 53 0.06 13.65 10.00
CA GLN A 53 1.10 14.34 10.79
C GLN A 53 1.56 15.64 10.12
N ALA A 54 1.70 15.66 8.79
CA ALA A 54 2.09 16.84 8.03
C ALA A 54 1.04 17.96 8.08
N VAL A 55 -0.25 17.61 7.99
CA VAL A 55 -1.34 18.59 7.91
C VAL A 55 -1.84 18.99 9.31
N VAL A 56 -2.16 18.01 10.15
CA VAL A 56 -2.76 18.20 11.46
C VAL A 56 -1.66 18.38 12.52
N GLY A 57 -0.65 17.52 12.50
CA GLY A 57 0.35 17.37 13.57
C GLY A 57 0.09 16.11 14.39
N ASP A 58 0.52 16.10 15.64
CA ASP A 58 0.34 14.96 16.55
C ASP A 58 -1.11 14.51 16.64
N ILE A 59 -1.29 13.19 16.67
CA ILE A 59 -2.60 12.56 16.76
C ILE A 59 -3.40 13.09 17.96
N ASN A 60 -4.60 13.56 17.67
CA ASN A 60 -5.50 14.21 18.63
C ASN A 60 -6.83 13.46 18.79
N VAL A 61 -6.95 12.27 18.20
CA VAL A 61 -8.15 11.42 18.27
C VAL A 61 -7.87 10.21 19.18
N PRO A 62 -8.68 9.98 20.23
CA PRO A 62 -8.44 8.92 21.21
C PRO A 62 -8.58 7.54 20.56
N LYS A 63 -7.72 6.56 20.90
CA LYS A 63 -7.84 5.22 20.33
C LYS A 63 -9.22 4.62 20.64
N LEU A 64 -10.08 4.56 19.63
CA LEU A 64 -11.43 4.00 19.70
C LEU A 64 -11.53 2.84 18.70
N ASP A 65 -12.61 2.08 18.76
CA ASP A 65 -12.98 1.15 17.69
C ASP A 65 -13.40 1.98 16.45
N TYR A 66 -12.42 2.37 15.65
CA TYR A 66 -12.61 3.29 14.51
C TYR A 66 -13.34 2.62 13.36
N THR A 67 -14.45 3.20 12.92
CA THR A 67 -15.19 2.74 11.72
C THR A 67 -15.00 3.71 10.56
N ASP A 68 -14.73 3.20 9.36
CA ASP A 68 -14.79 3.96 8.11
C ASP A 68 -16.27 4.09 7.66
N PRO A 69 -16.86 5.29 7.55
CA PRO A 69 -18.28 5.48 7.25
C PRO A 69 -18.69 5.02 5.83
N GLU A 70 -17.72 4.89 4.92
CA GLU A 70 -17.96 4.47 3.53
C GLU A 70 -17.92 2.93 3.37
N GLU A 71 -17.53 2.19 4.41
CA GLU A 71 -17.36 0.73 4.38
C GLU A 71 -18.60 0.01 4.93
N LEU A 72 -19.22 -0.85 4.12
CA LEU A 72 -20.45 -1.57 4.48
C LEU A 72 -20.21 -2.73 5.45
N SER A 73 -19.00 -3.29 5.48
CA SER A 73 -18.63 -4.32 6.44
C SER A 73 -18.06 -3.72 7.72
N TYR A 74 -18.77 -3.92 8.83
CA TYR A 74 -18.37 -3.44 10.15
C TYR A 74 -16.96 -3.92 10.57
N MET A 75 -16.60 -5.17 10.24
CA MET A 75 -15.27 -5.71 10.53
C MET A 75 -14.18 -5.03 9.69
N TRP A 76 -14.44 -4.82 8.40
CA TRP A 76 -13.47 -4.14 7.52
C TRP A 76 -13.33 -2.65 7.87
N ALA A 77 -14.43 -1.99 8.25
CA ALA A 77 -14.43 -0.63 8.74
C ALA A 77 -13.52 -0.50 9.97
N TRP A 78 -13.64 -1.44 10.91
CA TRP A 78 -12.80 -1.52 12.11
C TRP A 78 -11.32 -1.77 11.79
N ILE A 79 -11.00 -2.76 10.95
CA ILE A 79 -9.62 -3.11 10.59
C ILE A 79 -8.94 -1.91 9.91
N LYS A 80 -9.58 -1.32 8.89
CA LYS A 80 -9.01 -0.20 8.12
C LYS A 80 -8.87 1.05 8.99
N GLY A 81 -9.88 1.37 9.80
CA GLY A 81 -9.85 2.49 10.74
C GLY A 81 -8.73 2.37 11.76
N ASN A 82 -8.56 1.20 12.37
CA ASN A 82 -7.48 0.94 13.32
C ASN A 82 -6.09 1.02 12.68
N ARG A 83 -5.92 0.52 11.45
CA ARG A 83 -4.64 0.63 10.73
C ARG A 83 -4.27 2.07 10.44
N LYS A 84 -5.22 2.88 9.96
CA LYS A 84 -5.05 4.34 9.75
C LYS A 84 -4.66 5.04 11.05
N TRP A 85 -5.36 4.76 12.16
CA TRP A 85 -5.05 5.34 13.47
C TRP A 85 -3.63 4.97 13.93
N HIS A 86 -3.27 3.69 13.84
CA HIS A 86 -1.95 3.22 14.24
C HIS A 86 -0.83 3.81 13.38
N ALA A 87 -1.06 4.00 12.08
CA ALA A 87 -0.09 4.64 11.21
C ALA A 87 0.14 6.11 11.62
N TRP A 88 -0.91 6.89 11.88
CA TRP A 88 -0.76 8.27 12.35
C TRP A 88 -0.11 8.33 13.73
N ASN A 89 -0.51 7.46 14.66
CA ASN A 89 0.09 7.42 16.00
C ASN A 89 1.59 7.08 15.98
N LYS A 90 2.07 6.30 15.00
CA LYS A 90 3.51 6.03 14.82
C LYS A 90 4.32 7.27 14.41
N CYS A 91 3.67 8.27 13.80
CA CYS A 91 4.29 9.51 13.37
C CYS A 91 4.33 10.58 14.48
N LYS A 92 3.77 10.30 15.65
CA LYS A 92 3.73 11.25 16.77
C LYS A 92 5.13 11.73 17.17
N GLY A 93 5.26 13.02 17.38
CA GLY A 93 6.53 13.68 17.72
C GLY A 93 7.34 14.14 16.51
N LEU A 94 6.99 13.73 15.29
CA LEU A 94 7.58 14.31 14.08
C LEU A 94 7.06 15.74 13.89
N SER A 95 7.94 16.66 13.49
CA SER A 95 7.49 17.96 13.03
C SER A 95 6.70 17.82 11.73
N LYS A 96 5.88 18.84 11.42
CA LYS A 96 5.13 18.87 10.15
C LYS A 96 6.06 18.83 8.93
N ASN A 97 7.25 19.39 9.03
CA ASN A 97 8.22 19.43 7.93
C ASN A 97 8.84 18.05 7.70
N GLU A 98 9.34 17.41 8.75
CA GLU A 98 9.86 16.04 8.67
C GLU A 98 8.80 15.07 8.13
N ALA A 99 7.54 15.22 8.55
CA ALA A 99 6.44 14.41 8.03
C ALA A 99 6.19 14.62 6.52
N LYS A 100 6.35 15.85 6.00
CA LYS A 100 6.24 16.13 4.55
C LYS A 100 7.38 15.51 3.76
N GLU A 101 8.61 15.66 4.24
CA GLU A 101 9.81 15.07 3.60
C GLU A 101 9.70 13.55 3.53
N LEU A 102 9.33 12.92 4.65
CA LEU A 102 9.09 11.48 4.71
C LEU A 102 7.93 11.07 3.80
N TYR A 103 6.85 11.85 3.74
CA TYR A 103 5.73 11.58 2.83
C TYR A 103 6.18 11.57 1.37
N ILE A 104 6.95 12.58 0.95
CA ILE A 104 7.48 12.65 -0.43
C ILE A 104 8.33 11.41 -0.72
N SER A 105 9.26 11.05 0.17
CA SER A 105 10.12 9.88 0.02
C SER A 105 9.34 8.57 -0.08
N GLU A 106 8.31 8.39 0.75
CA GLU A 106 7.45 7.20 0.70
C GLU A 106 6.58 7.16 -0.56
N VAL A 107 6.16 8.32 -1.10
CA VAL A 107 5.45 8.37 -2.40
C VAL A 107 6.39 7.96 -3.54
N ASP A 108 7.63 8.44 -3.56
CA ASP A 108 8.62 8.08 -4.57
C ASP A 108 8.93 6.58 -4.53
N LYS A 109 9.09 6.04 -3.33
CA LYS A 109 9.27 4.60 -3.10
C LYS A 109 8.07 3.81 -3.63
N LEU A 110 6.85 4.18 -3.23
CA LEU A 110 5.64 3.53 -3.70
C LEU A 110 5.53 3.56 -5.24
N GLU A 111 5.83 4.70 -5.86
CA GLU A 111 5.78 4.85 -7.31
C GLU A 111 6.79 3.92 -8.01
N SER A 112 7.98 3.73 -7.43
CA SER A 112 8.98 2.79 -7.93
C SER A 112 8.62 1.32 -7.71
N GLU A 113 7.93 0.99 -6.61
CA GLU A 113 7.53 -0.37 -6.24
C GLU A 113 6.26 -0.83 -6.95
N LEU A 114 5.40 0.11 -7.36
CA LEU A 114 4.09 -0.16 -7.96
C LEU A 114 4.16 -1.09 -9.18
N PRO A 115 5.07 -0.93 -10.16
CA PRO A 115 5.17 -1.86 -11.29
C PRO A 115 5.51 -3.29 -10.84
N PHE A 116 6.38 -3.45 -9.85
CA PHE A 116 6.74 -4.76 -9.31
C PHE A 116 5.57 -5.41 -8.58
N MET A 117 4.83 -4.64 -7.79
CA MET A 117 3.61 -5.09 -7.12
C MET A 117 2.56 -5.60 -8.12
N ILE A 118 2.41 -4.91 -9.26
CA ILE A 118 1.50 -5.33 -10.33
C ILE A 118 1.99 -6.63 -10.98
N GLU A 119 3.28 -6.77 -11.25
CA GLU A 119 3.83 -7.99 -11.84
C GLU A 119 3.78 -9.19 -10.88
N ASP A 120 4.01 -8.98 -9.59
CA ASP A 120 3.87 -10.02 -8.57
C ASP A 120 2.40 -10.44 -8.40
N TRP A 121 1.46 -9.50 -8.48
CA TRP A 121 0.03 -9.86 -8.51
C TRP A 121 -0.30 -10.67 -9.77
N LYS A 122 0.18 -10.28 -10.96
CA LYS A 122 -0.02 -11.08 -12.19
C LYS A 122 0.57 -12.48 -12.09
N ASP A 123 1.73 -12.62 -11.43
CA ASP A 123 2.32 -13.93 -11.14
C ASP A 123 1.36 -14.80 -10.29
N GLU A 124 0.76 -14.24 -9.25
CA GLU A 124 -0.16 -14.98 -8.37
C GLU A 124 -1.44 -15.43 -9.07
N GLN A 125 -1.86 -14.70 -10.11
CA GLN A 125 -3.02 -15.07 -10.91
C GLN A 125 -2.69 -16.13 -11.98
N ASP A 126 -1.40 -16.44 -12.23
CA ASP A 126 -1.00 -17.44 -13.22
C ASP A 126 -1.14 -18.87 -12.65
N PRO A 127 -2.01 -19.73 -13.23
CA PRO A 127 -2.22 -21.09 -12.74
C PRO A 127 -0.97 -21.99 -12.84
N ARG A 128 0.06 -21.59 -13.60
CA ARG A 128 1.35 -22.30 -13.69
C ARG A 128 2.20 -22.07 -12.45
N ILE A 129 1.93 -21.02 -11.68
CA ILE A 129 2.67 -20.67 -10.48
C ILE A 129 2.01 -21.37 -9.28
N PRO A 130 2.74 -22.24 -8.55
CA PRO A 130 2.18 -22.90 -7.37
C PRO A 130 1.70 -21.88 -6.33
N ASP A 131 0.54 -22.14 -5.72
CA ASP A 131 0.03 -21.36 -4.58
C ASP A 131 1.12 -21.25 -3.53
N GLN A 132 1.58 -20.03 -3.22
CA GLN A 132 2.70 -19.76 -2.31
C GLN A 132 2.32 -19.91 -0.82
N THR A 133 1.04 -19.96 -0.49
CA THR A 133 0.53 -20.12 0.88
C THR A 133 0.42 -21.58 1.32
N ALA A 134 0.43 -22.51 0.37
CA ALA A 134 0.39 -23.94 0.65
C ALA A 134 1.61 -24.37 1.48
N SER A 135 1.37 -25.13 2.56
CA SER A 135 2.43 -25.78 3.33
C SER A 135 3.02 -26.93 2.52
N VAL A 136 4.35 -26.96 2.38
CA VAL A 136 5.07 -27.97 1.60
C VAL A 136 6.25 -28.51 2.44
N PRO A 137 6.49 -29.85 2.43
CA PRO A 137 7.62 -30.46 3.13
C PRO A 137 8.96 -29.82 2.77
N GLU A 138 9.90 -29.82 3.70
CA GLU A 138 11.21 -29.18 3.52
C GLU A 138 11.97 -29.74 2.31
N GLU A 139 11.88 -31.05 2.06
CA GLU A 139 12.46 -31.70 0.89
C GLU A 139 11.92 -31.18 -0.47
N GLU A 140 10.69 -30.66 -0.50
CA GLU A 140 10.02 -30.19 -1.71
C GLU A 140 10.13 -28.66 -1.89
N GLN A 141 10.63 -27.92 -0.88
CA GLN A 141 10.72 -26.47 -0.93
C GLN A 141 11.64 -25.99 -2.06
N GLU A 142 12.80 -26.62 -2.24
CA GLU A 142 13.73 -26.22 -3.30
C GLU A 142 13.15 -26.50 -4.69
N GLN A 143 12.48 -27.63 -4.87
CA GLN A 143 11.81 -27.96 -6.12
C GLN A 143 10.71 -26.93 -6.44
N ARG A 144 9.91 -26.56 -5.44
CA ARG A 144 8.89 -25.53 -5.58
C ARG A 144 9.50 -24.18 -5.94
N ARG A 145 10.61 -23.78 -5.31
CA ARG A 145 11.32 -22.53 -5.66
C ARG A 145 11.78 -22.52 -7.11
N ILE A 146 12.36 -23.63 -7.59
CA ILE A 146 12.80 -23.77 -8.99
C ILE A 146 11.61 -23.68 -9.96
N ILE A 147 10.52 -24.40 -9.67
CA ILE A 147 9.30 -24.40 -10.48
C ILE A 147 8.69 -23.00 -10.54
N THR A 148 8.52 -22.35 -9.38
CA THR A 148 8.00 -20.98 -9.28
C THR A 148 8.89 -19.99 -10.05
N ALA A 149 10.21 -20.04 -9.88
CA ALA A 149 11.12 -19.14 -10.59
C ALA A 149 11.02 -19.31 -12.12
N LYS A 150 10.96 -20.56 -12.60
CA LYS A 150 10.81 -20.86 -14.02
C LYS A 150 9.46 -20.39 -14.57
N ALA A 151 8.36 -20.61 -13.84
CA ALA A 151 7.03 -20.18 -14.25
C ALA A 151 6.91 -18.65 -14.29
N LYS A 152 7.44 -17.94 -13.29
CA LYS A 152 7.53 -16.47 -13.26
C LYS A 152 8.32 -15.93 -14.44
N ALA A 153 9.48 -16.52 -14.72
CA ALA A 153 10.32 -16.10 -15.85
C ALA A 153 9.59 -16.27 -17.18
N ALA A 154 8.90 -17.40 -17.38
CA ALA A 154 8.13 -17.65 -18.60
C ALA A 154 6.98 -16.64 -18.79
N ARG A 155 6.18 -16.38 -17.74
CA ARG A 155 5.08 -15.40 -17.81
C ARG A 155 5.59 -13.98 -18.12
N ARG A 156 6.74 -13.60 -17.58
CA ARG A 156 7.32 -12.27 -17.78
C ARG A 156 8.04 -12.10 -19.12
N SER A 157 8.27 -13.20 -19.86
CA SER A 157 8.83 -13.18 -21.21
C SER A 157 7.79 -13.26 -22.34
N ASP A 158 6.55 -13.63 -22.00
CA ASP A 158 5.39 -13.68 -22.91
C ASP A 158 4.83 -12.26 -23.16
#